data_AF-A0A835LIM3-F1
#
_entry.id   AF-A0A835LIM3-F1
#
_cell.length_a   1.000
_cell.length_b   1.000
_cell.length_c   1.000
_cell.angle_alpha   90.00
_cell.angle_beta   90.00
_cell.angle_gamma   90.00
#
_symmetry.space_group_name_H-M   'P 1'
#
loop_
_entity.id
_entity.type
_entity.pdbx_description
1 polymer ?
#
loop_
_entity_poly.entity_id
_entity_poly.type
_entity_poly.pdbx_seq_one_letter_code
_entity_poly.pdbx_strand_id
1 'polypeptide(L)'
;MFLTTSRKEFQKSVRQILHLMFSKFGRRQPSKVDVDWANMWRDMELLQEKAFPFLYLEYMLMEFCRRLLKAGKFSLARNYLKGTATVALATEKAENLVIQAAREYLFSVSSLACTEVRALTILSSIFKFTFRN
;
A
#
# COMPACT_ATOMS: atom_id res chain seq x y z
N MET A 1 -23.18 -24.74 3.60
CA MET A 1 -21.98 -24.41 4.41
C MET A 1 -20.65 -24.69 3.68
N PHE A 2 -20.57 -25.64 2.73
CA PHE A 2 -19.33 -25.93 1.99
C PHE A 2 -18.92 -24.86 0.96
N LEU A 3 -19.88 -24.20 0.30
CA LEU A 3 -19.60 -23.18 -0.72
C LEU A 3 -18.96 -21.90 -0.16
N THR A 4 -19.21 -21.57 1.12
CA THR A 4 -18.64 -20.38 1.77
C THR A 4 -17.18 -20.60 2.19
N THR A 5 -16.79 -21.84 2.52
CA THR A 5 -15.41 -22.22 2.85
C THR A 5 -14.52 -22.16 1.61
N SER A 6 -14.96 -22.69 0.47
CA SER A 6 -14.20 -22.62 -0.80
C SER A 6 -14.00 -21.18 -1.28
N ARG A 7 -14.99 -20.30 -1.09
CA ARG A 7 -14.88 -18.88 -1.44
C ARG A 7 -13.88 -18.13 -0.58
N LYS A 8 -13.81 -18.43 0.72
CA LYS A 8 -12.85 -17.83 1.65
C LYS A 8 -11.41 -18.26 1.33
N GLU A 9 -11.19 -19.53 1.00
CA GLU A 9 -9.86 -20.00 0.59
C GLU A 9 -9.42 -19.39 -0.73
N PHE A 10 -10.32 -19.26 -1.72
CA PHE A 10 -10.00 -18.57 -2.98
C PHE A 10 -9.63 -17.09 -2.77
N GLN A 11 -10.38 -16.37 -1.92
CA GLN A 11 -10.03 -15.00 -1.55
C GLN A 11 -8.65 -14.92 -0.89
N LYS A 12 -8.32 -15.86 -0.02
CA LYS A 12 -7.01 -15.93 0.64
C LYS A 12 -5.89 -16.16 -0.37
N SER A 13 -6.06 -17.08 -1.33
CA SER A 13 -5.09 -17.32 -2.41
C SER A 13 -4.89 -16.10 -3.31
N VAL A 14 -5.97 -15.41 -3.71
CA VAL A 14 -5.86 -14.19 -4.52
C VAL A 14 -5.13 -13.08 -3.77
N ARG A 15 -5.43 -12.89 -2.47
CA ARG A 15 -4.70 -11.93 -1.63
C ARG A 15 -3.21 -12.27 -1.55
N GLN A 16 -2.85 -13.54 -1.43
CA GLN A 16 -1.45 -13.98 -1.41
C GLN A 16 -0.75 -13.71 -2.74
N ILE A 17 -1.41 -13.96 -3.89
CA ILE A 17 -0.88 -13.66 -5.22
C ILE A 17 -0.64 -12.15 -5.37
N LEU A 18 -1.60 -11.31 -4.99
CA LEU A 18 -1.44 -9.85 -5.01
C LEU A 18 -0.28 -9.40 -4.13
N HIS A 19 -0.19 -9.92 -2.90
CA HIS A 19 0.89 -9.62 -1.98
C HIS A 19 2.26 -10.00 -2.57
N LEU A 20 2.34 -11.14 -3.28
CA LEU A 20 3.54 -11.61 -3.98
C LEU A 20 3.89 -10.72 -5.18
N MET A 21 2.91 -10.32 -5.98
CA MET A 21 3.07 -9.41 -7.11
C MET A 21 3.66 -8.08 -6.65
N PHE A 22 3.08 -7.45 -5.62
CA PHE A 22 3.61 -6.22 -5.06
C PHE A 22 5.01 -6.37 -4.46
N SER A 23 5.27 -7.48 -3.76
CA SER A 23 6.58 -7.79 -3.19
C SER A 23 7.65 -7.95 -4.27
N LYS A 24 7.35 -8.66 -5.36
CA LYS A 24 8.25 -8.82 -6.51
C LYS A 24 8.44 -7.49 -7.25
N PHE A 25 7.39 -6.69 -7.40
CA PHE A 25 7.45 -5.43 -8.12
C PHE A 25 8.36 -4.41 -7.43
N GLY A 26 8.28 -4.31 -6.09
CA GLY A 26 9.14 -3.42 -5.31
C GLY A 26 10.60 -3.87 -5.24
N ARG A 27 10.88 -5.17 -5.26
CA ARG A 27 12.27 -5.71 -5.21
C ARG A 27 13.00 -5.65 -6.56
N ARG A 28 12.27 -5.76 -7.68
CA ARG A 28 12.90 -5.98 -9.00
C ARG A 28 13.52 -4.74 -9.65
N GLN A 29 13.18 -3.52 -9.21
CA GLN A 29 13.72 -2.30 -9.85
C GLN A 29 13.78 -1.13 -8.84
N PRO A 30 14.97 -0.75 -8.36
CA PRO A 30 15.17 0.40 -7.48
C PRO A 30 14.83 1.75 -8.13
N SER A 31 14.86 1.81 -9.47
CA SER A 31 14.76 3.04 -10.26
C SER A 31 13.35 3.36 -10.77
N LYS A 32 12.29 2.71 -10.25
CA LYS A 32 10.94 2.93 -10.77
C LYS A 32 10.51 4.37 -10.58
N VAL A 33 10.17 5.00 -11.70
CA VAL A 33 9.61 6.35 -11.74
C VAL A 33 8.17 6.26 -11.25
N ASP A 34 7.61 7.33 -10.71
CA ASP A 34 6.26 7.32 -10.13
C ASP A 34 5.18 6.89 -11.16
N VAL A 35 5.46 7.07 -12.46
CA VAL A 35 4.68 6.54 -13.58
C VAL A 35 4.53 5.01 -13.56
N ASP A 36 5.58 4.26 -13.21
CA ASP A 36 5.54 2.80 -13.20
C ASP A 36 4.61 2.27 -12.10
N TRP A 37 4.59 2.97 -10.96
CA TRP A 37 3.66 2.68 -9.86
C TRP A 37 2.23 3.02 -10.24
N ALA A 38 2.01 4.14 -10.93
CA ALA A 38 0.68 4.51 -11.42
C ALA A 38 0.15 3.52 -12.46
N ASN A 39 1.00 3.05 -13.39
CA ASN A 39 0.64 2.02 -14.36
C ASN A 39 0.32 0.69 -13.66
N MET A 40 1.13 0.28 -12.67
CA MET A 40 0.85 -0.90 -11.86
C MET A 40 -0.50 -0.81 -11.13
N TRP A 41 -0.87 0.36 -10.59
CA TRP A 41 -2.20 0.54 -9.98
C TRP A 41 -3.32 0.33 -10.99
N ARG A 42 -3.22 0.93 -12.19
CA ARG A 42 -4.22 0.74 -13.26
C ARG A 42 -4.36 -0.71 -13.71
N ASP A 43 -3.24 -1.42 -13.86
CA ASP A 43 -3.26 -2.84 -14.20
C ASP A 43 -3.97 -3.66 -13.12
N MET A 44 -3.81 -3.29 -11.86
CA MET A 44 -4.47 -3.92 -10.72
C MET A 44 -5.97 -3.62 -10.69
N GLU A 45 -6.39 -2.39 -11.00
CA GLU A 45 -7.81 -2.04 -11.16
C GLU A 45 -8.46 -2.87 -12.26
N LEU A 46 -7.83 -2.96 -13.43
CA LEU A 46 -8.32 -3.77 -14.54
C LEU A 46 -8.36 -5.27 -14.20
N LEU A 47 -7.35 -5.77 -13.48
CA LEU A 47 -7.30 -7.16 -13.05
C LEU A 47 -8.41 -7.46 -12.02
N GLN A 48 -8.67 -6.54 -11.09
CA GLN A 48 -9.75 -6.67 -10.12
C GLN A 48 -11.10 -6.68 -10.83
N GLU A 49 -11.33 -5.75 -11.75
CA GLU A 49 -12.59 -5.63 -12.48
C GLU A 49 -12.86 -6.88 -13.32
N LYS A 50 -11.85 -7.38 -14.05
CA LYS A 50 -12.02 -8.48 -15.02
C LYS A 50 -11.90 -9.86 -14.41
N ALA A 51 -11.06 -10.05 -13.39
CA ALA A 51 -10.73 -11.39 -12.87
C ALA A 51 -11.19 -11.59 -11.41
N PHE A 52 -11.25 -10.52 -10.61
CA PHE A 52 -11.52 -10.63 -9.17
C PHE A 52 -12.55 -9.62 -8.64
N PRO A 53 -13.77 -9.55 -9.22
CA PRO A 53 -14.77 -8.53 -8.84
C PRO A 53 -15.26 -8.67 -7.38
N PHE A 54 -15.02 -9.83 -6.78
CA PHE A 54 -15.34 -10.11 -5.37
C PHE A 54 -14.29 -9.55 -4.38
N LEU A 55 -13.18 -9.01 -4.87
CA LEU A 55 -12.15 -8.40 -4.04
C LEU A 55 -12.44 -6.92 -3.85
N TYR A 56 -12.47 -6.45 -2.60
CA TYR A 56 -12.71 -5.03 -2.34
C TYR A 56 -11.54 -4.17 -2.82
N LEU A 57 -11.82 -3.20 -3.68
CA LEU A 57 -10.83 -2.26 -4.20
C LEU A 57 -10.16 -1.46 -3.07
N GLU A 58 -10.90 -1.20 -1.98
CA GLU A 58 -10.36 -0.58 -0.75
C GLU A 58 -9.21 -1.41 -0.16
N TYR A 59 -9.35 -2.74 -0.10
CA TYR A 59 -8.30 -3.62 0.40
C TYR A 59 -7.07 -3.60 -0.50
N MET A 60 -7.26 -3.53 -1.82
CA MET A 60 -6.15 -3.42 -2.77
C MET A 60 -5.42 -2.09 -2.61
N LEU A 61 -6.16 -0.99 -2.42
CA LEU A 61 -5.58 0.33 -2.17
C LEU A 61 -4.76 0.32 -0.88
N MET A 62 -5.25 -0.31 0.19
CA MET A 62 -4.51 -0.45 1.45
C MET A 62 -3.18 -1.18 1.26
N GLU A 63 -3.18 -2.35 0.59
CA GLU A 63 -1.96 -3.11 0.32
C GLU A 63 -1.01 -2.33 -0.58
N PHE A 64 -1.52 -1.61 -1.57
CA PHE A 64 -0.73 -0.76 -2.46
C PHE A 64 -0.06 0.39 -1.70
N CYS A 65 -0.80 1.14 -0.90
CA CYS A 65 -0.28 2.20 -0.03
C CYS A 65 0.80 1.69 0.91
N ARG A 66 0.58 0.53 1.56
CA ARG A 66 1.59 -0.11 2.42
C ARG A 66 2.90 -0.38 1.68
N ARG A 67 2.81 -0.80 0.41
CA ARG A 67 3.96 -1.11 -0.44
C ARG A 67 4.70 0.14 -0.91
N LEU A 68 3.97 1.21 -1.26
CA LEU A 68 4.57 2.51 -1.57
C LEU A 68 5.33 3.07 -0.37
N LEU A 69 4.74 3.00 0.83
CA LEU A 69 5.39 3.44 2.07
C LEU A 69 6.66 2.65 2.33
N LYS A 70 6.64 1.33 2.16
CA LYS A 70 7.82 0.46 2.33
C LYS A 70 8.90 0.67 1.26
N ALA A 71 8.52 1.09 0.06
CA ALA A 71 9.44 1.45 -1.01
C ALA A 71 10.02 2.87 -0.87
N GLY A 72 9.66 3.62 0.18
CA GLY A 72 10.09 5.01 0.37
C GLY A 72 9.42 6.02 -0.57
N LYS A 73 8.35 5.63 -1.28
CA LYS A 73 7.61 6.48 -2.22
C LYS A 73 6.54 7.29 -1.51
N PHE A 74 6.96 8.12 -0.56
CA PHE A 74 6.06 8.82 0.36
C PHE A 74 5.15 9.86 -0.34
N SER A 75 5.67 10.62 -1.30
CA SER A 75 4.88 11.60 -2.06
C SER A 75 3.75 10.94 -2.82
N LEU A 76 4.03 9.80 -3.46
CA LEU A 76 3.05 9.02 -4.19
C LEU A 76 2.06 8.37 -3.21
N ALA A 77 2.55 7.75 -2.13
CA ALA A 77 1.71 7.16 -1.09
C ALA A 77 0.69 8.15 -0.53
N ARG A 78 1.09 9.41 -0.28
CA ARG A 78 0.19 10.46 0.19
C ARG A 78 -0.96 10.73 -0.79
N ASN A 79 -0.72 10.70 -2.10
CA ASN A 79 -1.78 10.90 -3.08
C ASN A 79 -2.78 9.74 -3.05
N TYR A 80 -2.30 8.49 -2.93
CA TYR A 80 -3.18 7.31 -2.85
C TYR A 80 -3.88 7.16 -1.49
N LEU A 81 -3.27 7.61 -0.39
CA LEU A 81 -3.87 7.60 0.95
C LEU A 81 -5.08 8.54 1.07
N LYS A 82 -5.13 9.61 0.27
CA LYS A 82 -6.31 10.49 0.14
C LYS A 82 -7.47 9.84 -0.63
N GLY A 83 -7.25 8.66 -1.20
CA GLY A 83 -8.17 8.04 -2.14
C GLY A 83 -7.81 8.36 -3.59
N THR A 84 -8.37 7.54 -4.47
CA THR A 84 -8.32 7.66 -5.93
C THR A 84 -9.71 8.02 -6.44
N ALA A 85 -9.85 8.32 -7.73
CA ALA A 85 -11.16 8.61 -8.33
C ALA A 85 -12.17 7.44 -8.23
N THR A 86 -11.66 6.22 -8.07
CA THR A 86 -12.44 4.97 -8.06
C THR A 86 -12.68 4.42 -6.65
N VAL A 87 -11.80 4.74 -5.69
CA VAL A 87 -11.89 4.24 -4.32
C VAL A 87 -11.31 5.23 -3.30
N ALA A 88 -12.06 5.49 -2.24
CA ALA A 88 -11.61 6.25 -1.08
C ALA A 88 -11.24 5.30 0.07
N LEU A 89 -10.20 5.66 0.82
CA LEU A 89 -9.83 4.96 2.05
C LEU A 89 -10.33 5.76 3.25
N ALA A 90 -10.93 5.09 4.24
CA ALA A 90 -11.28 5.75 5.49
C ALA A 90 -10.02 6.35 6.14
N THR A 91 -10.14 7.58 6.63
CA THR A 91 -9.06 8.36 7.27
C THR A 91 -8.33 7.54 8.33
N GLU A 92 -9.07 6.86 9.21
CA GLU A 92 -8.53 6.00 10.27
C GLU A 92 -7.67 4.83 9.72
N LYS A 93 -8.07 4.22 8.60
CA LYS A 93 -7.29 3.15 7.97
C LYS A 93 -6.01 3.69 7.35
N ALA A 94 -6.09 4.85 6.71
CA ALA A 94 -4.95 5.51 6.10
C ALA A 94 -3.91 5.92 7.16
N GLU A 95 -4.36 6.45 8.30
CA GLU A 95 -3.52 6.75 9.46
C GLU A 95 -2.82 5.51 10.01
N ASN A 96 -3.58 4.43 10.22
CA ASN A 96 -3.05 3.18 10.73
C ASN A 96 -1.94 2.61 9.82
N LEU A 97 -2.06 2.73 8.50
CA LEU A 97 -1.02 2.31 7.55
C LEU A 97 0.27 3.12 7.70
N VAL A 98 0.15 4.45 7.87
CA VAL A 98 1.30 5.34 8.07
C VAL A 98 1.99 5.03 9.40
N ILE A 99 1.23 4.83 10.47
CA ILE A 99 1.75 4.49 11.79
C ILE A 99 2.46 3.14 11.76
N GLN A 100 1.87 2.12 11.12
CA GLN A 100 2.50 0.81 10.99
C GLN A 100 3.79 0.88 10.16
N ALA A 101 3.81 1.64 9.06
CA ALA A 101 5.01 1.86 8.28
C ALA A 101 6.10 2.56 9.10
N ALA A 102 5.75 3.62 9.84
CA ALA A 102 6.69 4.32 10.72
C ALA A 102 7.28 3.39 11.80
N ARG A 103 6.45 2.52 12.39
CA ARG A 103 6.91 1.48 13.33
C ARG A 103 7.85 0.50 12.64
N GLU A 104 7.51 -0.03 11.46
CA GLU A 104 8.39 -0.93 10.71
C GLU A 104 9.75 -0.27 10.41
N TYR A 105 9.75 1.02 10.02
CA TYR A 105 11.00 1.78 9.82
C TYR A 105 11.79 1.95 11.11
N LEU A 106 11.14 2.19 12.24
CA LEU A 106 11.77 2.38 13.54
C LEU A 106 12.31 1.08 14.15
N PHE A 107 11.64 -0.06 13.93
CA PHE A 107 12.08 -1.38 14.39
C PHE A 107 13.10 -2.04 13.45
N SER A 108 13.22 -1.57 12.20
CA SER A 108 14.28 -1.96 11.26
C SER A 108 15.66 -1.40 11.63
N VAL A 109 15.71 -0.46 12.58
CA VAL A 109 16.93 0.26 12.97
C VAL A 109 17.73 -0.58 13.98
N SER A 110 18.86 -1.13 13.55
CA SER A 110 19.91 -1.62 14.47
C SER A 110 21.01 -0.56 14.73
N SER A 111 21.03 0.52 13.94
CA SER A 111 21.83 1.73 14.14
C SER A 111 21.12 2.88 13.43
N LEU A 112 20.89 4.02 14.10
CA LEU A 112 20.21 5.21 13.51
C LEU A 112 21.03 5.76 12.33
N ALA A 113 20.82 5.20 11.14
CA ALA A 113 21.39 5.74 9.92
C ALA A 113 20.56 6.97 9.49
N CYS A 114 21.24 8.01 9.00
CA CYS A 114 20.66 9.30 8.61
C CYS A 114 19.43 9.21 7.67
N THR A 115 19.34 8.13 6.88
CA THR A 115 18.25 7.84 5.94
C THR A 115 16.92 7.51 6.63
N GLU A 116 16.96 6.81 7.77
CA GLU A 116 15.76 6.34 8.49
C GLU A 116 15.14 7.48 9.31
N VAL A 117 15.98 8.33 9.92
CA VAL A 117 15.55 9.56 10.61
C VAL A 117 14.84 10.51 9.62
N ARG A 118 15.33 10.59 8.38
CA ARG A 118 14.71 11.39 7.33
C ARG A 118 13.35 10.84 6.91
N ALA A 119 13.20 9.51 6.83
CA ALA A 119 11.92 8.86 6.56
C ALA A 119 10.89 9.11 7.68
N LEU A 120 11.29 9.04 8.96
CA LEU A 120 10.43 9.34 10.10
C LEU A 120 9.94 10.80 10.09
N THR A 121 10.82 11.72 9.73
CA THR A 121 10.47 13.14 9.60
C THR A 121 9.43 13.36 8.51
N ILE A 122 9.60 12.74 7.34
CA ILE A 122 8.64 12.82 6.22
C ILE A 122 7.29 12.20 6.60
N LEU A 123 7.28 11.04 7.26
CA LEU A 123 6.05 10.39 7.72
C LEU A 123 5.30 11.25 8.74
N SER A 124 6.01 11.92 9.66
CA SER A 124 5.41 12.87 10.60
C SER A 124 4.75 14.06 9.88
N SER A 125 5.44 14.61 8.86
CA SER A 125 4.90 15.69 8.03
C SER A 125 3.67 15.26 7.23
N ILE A 126 3.68 14.06 6.65
CA ILE A 126 2.53 13.51 5.91
C ILE A 126 1.34 13.28 6.86
N PHE A 127 1.58 12.73 8.04
CA PHE A 127 0.55 12.51 9.03
C PHE A 127 -0.11 13.83 9.45
N LYS A 128 0.69 14.83 9.83
CA LYS A 128 0.19 16.16 10.22
C LYS A 128 -0.56 16.86 9.09
N PHE A 129 -0.08 16.77 7.85
CA PHE A 129 -0.69 17.48 6.72
C PHE A 129 -1.95 16.79 6.18
N THR A 130 -2.03 15.47 6.27
CA THR A 130 -3.11 14.69 5.62
C THR A 130 -4.29 14.45 6.56
N PHE A 131 -4.07 14.44 7.88
CA PHE A 131 -5.07 14.02 8.86
C PHE A 131 -5.40 15.03 9.96
N ARG A 132 -4.67 16.16 10.01
CA ARG A 132 -4.83 17.18 11.05
C ARG A 132 -5.34 18.53 10.54
N ASN A 133 -5.78 18.60 9.28
CA ASN A 133 -6.49 19.73 8.67
C ASN A 133 -7.88 19.28 8.23
#